data_AF-A0A2E2TGW8-F1
#
_entry.id   AF-A0A2E2TGW8-F1
#
_cell.length_a   1.000
_cell.length_b   1.000
_cell.length_c   1.000
_cell.angle_alpha   90.00
_cell.angle_beta   90.00
_cell.angle_gamma   90.00
#
_symmetry.space_group_name_H-M   'P 1'
#
loop_
_entity.id
_entity.type
_entity.pdbx_description
1 polymer ?
#
loop_
_entity_poly.entity_id
_entity_poly.type
_entity_poly.pdbx_seq_one_letter_code
_entity_poly.pdbx_strand_id
1 'polypeptide(L)'
;KKQAEKIRAQLVHGASFSQLAKAYSQDPGSASKGGSLGWVPPGVLVPPFENAMNHLKINTISQPVKTSYGWHIIEVLGRKKVDDTADYQKNEIRKMIYQRRFQEEAQNWVERMKDASYIKVYLNTNG
;
A
#
# COMPACT_ATOMS: atom_id res chain seq x y z
N LYS A 1 -11.00 5.66 10.22
CA LYS A 1 -11.01 4.95 11.53
C LYS A 1 -12.04 3.82 11.55
N LYS A 2 -13.35 4.10 11.54
CA LYS A 2 -14.42 3.07 11.59
C LYS A 2 -14.24 1.92 10.59
N GLN A 3 -13.93 2.23 9.32
CA GLN A 3 -13.68 1.20 8.30
C GLN A 3 -12.48 0.30 8.64
N ALA A 4 -11.37 0.89 9.11
CA ALA A 4 -10.18 0.13 9.51
C ALA A 4 -10.45 -0.75 10.73
N GLU A 5 -11.26 -0.29 11.70
CA GLU A 5 -11.69 -1.08 12.85
C GLU A 5 -12.54 -2.29 12.42
N LYS A 6 -13.46 -2.10 11.47
CA LYS A 6 -14.27 -3.18 10.90
C LYS A 6 -13.42 -4.22 10.18
N ILE A 7 -12.48 -3.78 9.33
CA ILE A 7 -11.55 -4.67 8.62
C ILE A 7 -10.70 -5.45 9.63
N ARG A 8 -10.16 -4.78 10.66
CA ARG A 8 -9.41 -5.44 11.73
C ARG A 8 -10.23 -6.52 12.42
N ALA A 9 -11.48 -6.24 12.77
CA ALA A 9 -12.34 -7.23 13.42
C ALA A 9 -12.52 -8.48 12.54
N GLN A 10 -12.72 -8.32 11.24
CA GLN A 10 -12.80 -9.43 10.30
C GLN A 10 -11.49 -10.22 10.23
N LEU A 11 -10.33 -9.54 10.18
CA LEU A 11 -9.02 -10.18 10.16
C LEU A 11 -8.76 -11.00 11.43
N VAL A 12 -9.10 -10.45 12.61
CA VAL A 12 -8.97 -11.15 13.89
C VAL A 12 -9.89 -12.37 13.96
N HIS A 13 -11.00 -12.37 13.23
CA HIS A 13 -11.91 -13.52 13.10
C HIS A 13 -11.53 -14.48 11.96
N GLY A 14 -10.34 -14.35 11.37
CA GLY A 14 -9.81 -15.29 10.39
C GLY A 14 -10.13 -14.97 8.93
N ALA A 15 -10.66 -13.78 8.63
CA ALA A 15 -10.80 -13.35 7.23
C ALA A 15 -9.43 -13.21 6.55
N SER A 16 -9.36 -13.49 5.25
CA SER A 16 -8.12 -13.39 4.49
C SER A 16 -7.67 -11.94 4.34
N PHE A 17 -6.43 -11.64 4.77
CA PHE A 17 -5.82 -10.33 4.59
C PHE A 17 -5.77 -9.91 3.14
N SER A 18 -5.30 -10.80 2.26
CA SER A 18 -5.17 -10.54 0.82
C SER A 18 -6.51 -10.18 0.16
N GLN A 19 -7.59 -10.87 0.53
CA GLN A 19 -8.92 -10.57 0.00
C GLN A 19 -9.43 -9.22 0.47
N LEU A 20 -9.30 -8.91 1.76
CA LEU A 20 -9.72 -7.61 2.31
C LEU A 20 -8.88 -6.46 1.77
N ALA A 21 -7.58 -6.67 1.57
CA ALA A 21 -6.71 -5.68 0.96
C ALA A 21 -7.09 -5.40 -0.50
N LYS A 22 -7.38 -6.43 -1.30
CA LYS A 22 -7.86 -6.25 -2.68
C LYS A 22 -9.19 -5.49 -2.74
N ALA A 23 -10.07 -5.70 -1.76
CA ALA A 23 -11.40 -5.09 -1.73
C ALA A 23 -11.41 -3.65 -1.18
N TYR A 24 -10.54 -3.34 -0.20
CA TYR A 24 -10.65 -2.11 0.58
C TYR A 24 -9.38 -1.26 0.66
N SER A 25 -8.21 -1.78 0.26
CA SER A 25 -6.99 -0.99 0.30
C SER A 25 -7.05 0.14 -0.73
N GLN A 26 -6.71 1.34 -0.27
CA GLN A 26 -6.57 2.52 -1.12
C GLN A 26 -5.12 2.72 -1.59
N ASP A 27 -4.21 1.80 -1.24
CA ASP A 27 -2.83 1.81 -1.74
C ASP A 27 -2.78 1.06 -3.08
N PRO A 28 -2.71 1.77 -4.22
CA PRO A 28 -2.76 1.15 -5.53
C PRO A 28 -1.57 0.21 -5.81
N GLY A 29 -0.41 0.48 -5.19
CA GLY A 29 0.82 -0.30 -5.40
C GLY A 29 0.79 -1.68 -4.73
N SER A 30 -0.07 -1.86 -3.71
CA SER A 30 -0.15 -3.08 -2.92
C SER A 30 -1.53 -3.76 -2.94
N ALA A 31 -2.62 -3.02 -3.17
CA ALA A 31 -4.00 -3.54 -3.13
C ALA A 31 -4.19 -4.77 -4.03
N SER A 32 -3.79 -4.67 -5.31
CA SER A 32 -3.88 -5.77 -6.28
C SER A 32 -3.04 -7.00 -5.90
N LYS A 33 -1.96 -6.80 -5.13
CA LYS A 33 -1.07 -7.82 -4.59
C LYS A 33 -1.48 -8.29 -3.19
N GLY A 34 -2.73 -8.04 -2.78
CA GLY A 34 -3.23 -8.46 -1.47
C GLY A 34 -2.64 -7.68 -0.30
N GLY A 35 -2.22 -6.42 -0.53
CA GLY A 35 -1.62 -5.57 0.49
C GLY A 35 -0.14 -5.86 0.74
N SER A 36 0.49 -6.74 -0.04
CA SER A 36 1.90 -7.08 0.15
C SER A 36 2.81 -5.92 -0.26
N LEU A 37 3.69 -5.53 0.67
CA LEU A 37 4.75 -4.55 0.45
C LEU A 37 6.13 -5.20 0.18
N GLY A 38 6.21 -6.53 0.24
CA GLY A 38 7.48 -7.26 0.14
C GLY A 38 8.41 -7.00 1.32
N TRP A 39 9.73 -7.08 1.08
CA TRP A 39 10.74 -6.71 2.06
C TRP A 39 10.93 -5.19 2.05
N VAL A 40 10.66 -4.55 3.18
CA VAL A 40 10.78 -3.10 3.33
C VAL A 40 12.02 -2.77 4.18
N PRO A 41 12.99 -2.04 3.62
CA PRO A 41 14.10 -1.47 4.38
C PRO A 41 13.64 -0.39 5.38
N PRO A 42 14.41 -0.14 6.44
CA PRO A 42 14.19 1.00 7.33
C PRO A 42 14.20 2.33 6.58
N GLY A 43 13.42 3.30 7.03
CA GLY A 43 13.38 4.67 6.50
C GLY A 43 12.60 4.85 5.18
N VAL A 44 12.00 3.79 4.64
CA VAL A 44 11.18 3.85 3.41
C VAL A 44 9.73 4.23 3.72
N LEU A 45 9.22 3.86 4.90
CA LEU A 45 7.83 4.07 5.30
C LEU A 45 7.70 5.34 6.14
N VAL A 46 6.50 5.93 6.14
CA VAL A 46 6.24 7.09 6.99
C VAL A 46 6.39 6.72 8.47
N PRO A 47 6.91 7.63 9.32
CA PRO A 47 7.28 7.29 10.70
C PRO A 47 6.19 6.59 11.52
N PRO A 48 4.90 6.97 11.45
CA PRO A 48 3.87 6.27 12.22
C PRO A 48 3.66 4.81 11.78
N PHE A 49 3.78 4.54 10.48
CA PHE A 49 3.66 3.19 9.94
C PHE A 49 4.87 2.36 10.35
N GLU A 50 6.07 2.89 10.14
CA GLU A 50 7.32 2.20 10.47
C GLU A 50 7.41 1.88 11.97
N ASN A 51 7.06 2.85 12.83
CA ASN A 51 7.02 2.64 14.27
C ASN A 51 6.05 1.52 14.64
N ALA A 52 4.81 1.54 14.13
CA ALA A 52 3.84 0.48 14.39
C ALA A 52 4.33 -0.89 13.89
N MET A 53 4.90 -0.95 12.68
CA MET A 53 5.51 -2.16 12.12
C MET A 53 6.64 -2.69 12.99
N ASN A 54 7.51 -1.82 13.53
CA ASN A 54 8.65 -2.23 14.35
C ASN A 54 8.25 -2.79 15.72
N HIS A 55 7.15 -2.33 16.31
CA HIS A 55 6.65 -2.84 17.59
C HIS A 55 5.71 -4.04 17.44
N LEU A 56 5.26 -4.35 16.22
CA LEU A 56 4.36 -5.46 15.97
C LEU A 56 5.09 -6.81 16.02
N LYS A 57 4.47 -7.77 16.72
CA LYS A 57 4.88 -9.17 16.67
C LYS A 57 4.62 -9.75 15.28
N ILE A 58 5.44 -10.71 14.87
CA ILE A 58 5.25 -11.42 13.61
C ILE A 58 3.88 -12.13 13.62
N ASN A 59 3.19 -12.14 12.48
CA ASN A 59 1.86 -12.72 12.25
C ASN A 59 0.79 -12.19 13.21
N THR A 60 0.89 -10.91 13.59
CA THR A 60 -0.11 -10.23 14.42
C THR A 60 -0.72 -9.07 13.65
N ILE A 61 -2.04 -8.90 13.77
CA ILE A 61 -2.78 -7.78 13.18
C ILE A 61 -2.68 -6.56 14.09
N SER A 62 -2.22 -5.42 13.55
CA SER A 62 -2.09 -4.18 14.31
C SER A 62 -3.44 -3.59 14.73
N GLN A 63 -3.40 -2.62 15.66
CA GLN A 63 -4.48 -1.64 15.78
C GLN A 63 -4.49 -0.70 14.55
N PRO A 64 -5.59 0.01 14.28
CA PRO A 64 -5.60 1.03 13.23
C PRO A 64 -4.53 2.10 13.44
N VAL A 65 -3.62 2.23 12.48
CA VAL A 65 -2.51 3.17 12.51
C VAL A 65 -2.86 4.39 11.65
N LYS A 66 -2.81 5.58 12.23
CA LYS A 66 -3.06 6.83 11.49
C LYS A 66 -1.76 7.36 10.89
N THR A 67 -1.81 7.74 9.62
CA THR A 67 -0.73 8.40 8.89
C THR A 67 -1.29 9.59 8.09
N SER A 68 -0.44 10.30 7.36
CA SER A 68 -0.85 11.31 6.37
C SER A 68 -1.71 10.73 5.23
N TYR A 69 -1.56 9.44 4.93
CA TYR A 69 -2.31 8.75 3.87
C TYR A 69 -3.61 8.10 4.35
N GLY A 70 -3.99 8.31 5.62
CA GLY A 70 -5.20 7.74 6.22
C GLY A 70 -4.91 6.66 7.25
N TRP A 71 -5.77 5.64 7.29
CA TRP A 71 -5.77 4.59 8.32
C TRP A 71 -5.32 3.25 7.76
N HIS A 72 -4.37 2.62 8.44
CA HIS A 72 -3.73 1.39 8.00
C HIS A 72 -3.93 0.27 9.02
N ILE A 73 -4.10 -0.96 8.51
CA ILE A 73 -3.96 -2.19 9.29
C ILE A 73 -2.71 -2.89 8.77
N ILE A 74 -1.84 -3.29 9.69
CA ILE A 74 -0.50 -3.81 9.39
C ILE A 74 -0.41 -5.23 9.92
N GLU A 75 0.23 -6.10 9.14
CA GLU A 75 0.66 -7.43 9.56
C GLU A 75 2.13 -7.61 9.14
N VAL A 76 2.97 -8.07 10.06
CA VAL A 76 4.39 -8.34 9.78
C VAL A 76 4.57 -9.83 9.58
N LEU A 77 4.89 -10.25 8.35
CA LEU A 77 5.06 -11.67 8.00
C LEU A 77 6.47 -12.20 8.31
N GLY A 78 7.47 -11.32 8.43
CA GLY A 78 8.83 -11.73 8.72
C GLY A 78 9.77 -10.55 8.94
N ARG A 79 10.95 -10.86 9.49
CA ARG A 79 12.06 -9.90 9.67
C ARG A 79 13.36 -10.57 9.21
N LYS A 80 14.18 -9.86 8.45
CA LYS A 80 15.48 -10.33 7.97
C LYS A 80 16.56 -9.35 8.42
N LYS A 81 17.67 -9.88 8.93
CA LYS A 81 18.91 -9.10 9.08
C LYS A 81 19.60 -9.07 7.72
N VAL A 82 19.90 -7.87 7.22
CA VAL A 82 20.65 -7.68 5.98
C VAL A 82 22.00 -7.08 6.38
N ASP A 83 23.09 -7.59 5.82
CA ASP A 83 24.42 -7.04 6.09
C ASP A 83 24.49 -5.56 5.68
N ASP A 84 24.95 -4.76 6.64
CA ASP A 84 24.61 -3.36 6.85
C ASP A 84 25.51 -2.41 6.05
N THR A 85 25.88 -2.78 4.82
CA THR A 85 26.70 -1.87 4.00
C THR A 85 25.86 -0.67 3.58
N ALA A 86 26.25 0.52 4.06
CA ALA A 86 25.49 1.76 3.91
C ALA A 86 25.19 2.12 2.44
N ASP A 87 26.10 1.79 1.51
CA ASP A 87 25.92 2.05 0.08
C ASP A 87 24.89 1.14 -0.59
N TYR A 88 24.79 -0.13 -0.18
CA TYR A 88 23.74 -1.03 -0.67
C TYR A 88 22.36 -0.55 -0.21
N GLN A 89 22.24 -0.17 1.06
CA GLN A 89 20.99 0.33 1.61
C GLN A 89 20.52 1.61 0.93
N LYS A 90 21.42 2.59 0.74
CA LYS A 90 21.08 3.87 0.13
C LYS A 90 20.58 3.70 -1.30
N ASN A 91 21.20 2.81 -2.08
CA ASN A 91 20.81 2.56 -3.46
C ASN A 91 19.47 1.81 -3.55
N GLU A 92 19.24 0.79 -2.73
CA GLU A 92 17.98 0.04 -2.73
C GLU A 92 16.81 0.84 -2.17
N ILE A 93 17.01 1.62 -1.09
CA ILE A 93 16.03 2.57 -0.56
C ILE A 93 15.63 3.57 -1.64
N ARG A 94 16.61 4.13 -2.36
CA ARG A 94 16.36 5.10 -3.43
C ARG A 94 15.58 4.49 -4.59
N LYS A 95 15.91 3.26 -5.01
CA LYS A 95 15.16 2.52 -6.03
C LYS A 95 13.71 2.26 -5.58
N MET A 96 13.49 1.82 -4.34
CA MET A 96 12.15 1.57 -3.82
C MET A 96 11.31 2.86 -3.73
N ILE A 97 11.86 3.95 -3.18
CA ILE A 97 11.15 5.23 -3.11
C ILE A 97 10.79 5.71 -4.51
N TYR A 98 11.73 5.61 -5.46
CA TYR A 98 11.50 6.00 -6.85
C TYR A 98 10.43 5.12 -7.51
N GLN A 99 10.51 3.80 -7.37
CA GLN A 99 9.52 2.87 -7.92
C GLN A 99 8.14 3.09 -7.32
N ARG A 100 8.04 3.35 -6.01
CA ARG A 100 6.77 3.59 -5.34
C ARG A 100 6.14 4.91 -5.80
N ARG A 101 6.91 6.01 -5.81
CA ARG A 101 6.45 7.30 -6.35
C ARG A 101 6.06 7.19 -7.81
N PHE A 102 6.86 6.52 -8.62
CA PHE A 102 6.57 6.32 -10.03
C PHE A 102 5.30 5.48 -10.24
N GLN A 103 5.07 4.43 -9.43
CA GLN A 103 3.82 3.66 -9.47
C GLN A 103 2.61 4.51 -9.05
N GLU A 104 2.72 5.25 -7.96
CA GLU A 104 1.66 6.17 -7.49
C GLU A 104 1.36 7.25 -8.55
N GLU A 105 2.39 7.87 -9.13
CA GLU A 105 2.26 8.94 -10.13
C GLU A 105 1.79 8.43 -11.49
N ALA A 106 2.31 7.31 -11.99
CA ALA A 106 1.88 6.71 -13.25
C ALA A 106 0.42 6.24 -13.18
N GLN A 107 -0.01 5.70 -12.03
CA GLN A 107 -1.38 5.27 -11.84
C GLN A 107 -2.34 6.45 -11.70
N ASN A 108 -1.94 7.51 -10.95
CA ASN A 108 -2.67 8.77 -10.94
C ASN A 108 -2.74 9.44 -12.33
N TRP A 109 -1.70 9.30 -13.15
CA TRP A 109 -1.66 9.84 -14.51
C TRP A 109 -2.59 9.07 -15.47
N VAL A 110 -2.64 7.74 -15.39
CA VAL A 110 -3.58 6.92 -16.18
C VAL A 110 -5.03 7.18 -15.76
N GLU A 111 -5.31 7.31 -14.46
CA GLU A 111 -6.66 7.63 -13.96
C GLU A 111 -7.12 9.01 -14.47
N ARG A 112 -6.25 10.01 -14.41
CA ARG A 112 -6.53 11.35 -14.97
C ARG A 112 -6.80 11.33 -16.46
N MET A 113 -6.10 10.49 -17.25
CA MET A 113 -6.40 10.36 -18.68
C MET A 113 -7.75 9.70 -18.94
N LYS A 114 -8.14 8.69 -18.15
CA LYS A 114 -9.45 8.04 -18.27
C LYS A 114 -10.61 8.98 -17.91
N ASP A 115 -10.46 9.76 -16.84
CA ASP A 115 -11.44 10.77 -16.44
C ASP A 115 -11.52 11.91 -17.47
N ALA A 116 -10.38 12.30 -18.05
CA ALA A 116 -10.33 13.26 -19.15
C ALA A 116 -10.84 12.70 -20.50
N SER A 117 -11.06 11.38 -20.60
CA SER A 117 -11.54 10.72 -21.81
C SER A 117 -13.01 10.27 -21.74
N TYR A 118 -13.86 10.91 -20.93
CA TYR A 118 -15.32 10.86 -21.17
C TYR A 118 -15.67 11.72 -22.40
N ILE A 119 -15.16 11.30 -23.56
CA ILE A 119 -15.56 11.85 -24.86
C ILE A 119 -16.96 11.31 -25.13
N LYS A 120 -17.96 12.19 -25.08
CA LYS A 120 -19.30 11.93 -25.62
C LYS A 120 -19.14 11.49 -27.08
N VAL A 121 -19.28 10.19 -27.34
CA VAL A 121 -19.44 9.69 -28.70
C VAL A 121 -20.82 10.16 -29.18
N TYR A 122 -20.84 11.24 -29.95
CA TYR A 122 -21.97 11.52 -30.83
C TYR A 122 -21.81 10.60 -32.04
N LEU A 123 -22.55 9.48 -32.06
CA LEU A 123 -22.82 8.79 -33.32
C LEU A 123 -23.69 9.72 -34.15
N ASN A 124 -23.08 10.42 -35.10
CA ASN A 124 -23.84 11.10 -36.14
C ASN A 124 -24.20 10.03 -37.20
N THR A 125 -25.40 9.49 -37.09
CA THR A 125 -26.15 8.99 -38.25
C THR A 125 -26.29 10.12 -39.26
N ASN A 126 -26.01 9.84 -40.54
CA ASN A 126 -26.56 10.41 -41.80
C ASN A 126 -25.52 10.23 -42.91
N GLY A 127 -25.77 9.59 -44.05
CA GLY A 127 -27.01 9.07 -44.63
C GLY A 127 -26.73 7.95 -45.63
#